data_AF-A0A7X9CRG4-F1
#
_entry.id   AF-A0A7X9CRG4-F1
#
_cell.length_a   1.000
_cell.length_b   1.000
_cell.length_c   1.000
_cell.angle_alpha   90.00
_cell.angle_beta   90.00
_cell.angle_gamma   90.00
#
_symmetry.space_group_name_H-M   'P 1'
#
loop_
_entity.id
_entity.type
_entity.pdbx_description
1 polymer ?
#
loop_
_entity_poly.entity_id
_entity_poly.type
_entity_poly.pdbx_seq_one_letter_code
_entity_poly.pdbx_strand_id
1 'polypeptide(L)'
;MFNDKVKSLIIDFANREDFIQSLIETGPRTDPTVEKTDILDYNFTFGTENIARYRSTKFFMDELGDEFLLVQKRKVNLSYIDNTINDVLSYVVITKDIVRINLTFMQNFNIQEYVNNMSMAKVIIDKNDAIDVSTIPVNKVYIYPKPSKDDYLTCCNEFFVNVLDIGKGLYQGKTLYAINKYYEEAKNRLDEMTSYFIGCTYDFRVDVGSNYENFKLYLD
;
A
#
# COMPACT_ATOMS: atom_id res chain seq x y z
N MET A 1 7.03 -14.44 16.88
CA MET A 1 7.28 -13.95 18.25
C MET A 1 7.60 -12.45 18.30
N PHE A 2 7.99 -11.80 17.18
CA PHE A 2 8.11 -10.32 17.10
C PHE A 2 6.86 -9.60 16.58
N ASN A 3 6.04 -10.27 15.75
CA ASN A 3 4.79 -9.70 15.24
C ASN A 3 3.80 -9.22 16.32
N ASP A 4 3.84 -9.81 17.52
CA ASP A 4 2.88 -9.50 18.57
C ASP A 4 3.19 -8.17 19.28
N LYS A 5 4.46 -7.74 19.33
CA LYS A 5 4.86 -6.52 20.07
C LYS A 5 4.31 -5.25 19.42
N VAL A 6 4.46 -5.13 18.09
CA VAL A 6 3.95 -3.97 17.34
C VAL A 6 2.43 -3.91 17.41
N LYS A 7 1.74 -5.04 17.22
CA LYS A 7 0.29 -5.09 17.35
C LYS A 7 -0.17 -4.70 18.75
N SER A 8 0.46 -5.25 19.80
CA SER A 8 0.14 -4.89 21.18
C SER A 8 0.29 -3.40 21.41
N LEU A 9 1.43 -2.82 21.03
CA LEU A 9 1.69 -1.38 21.19
C LEU A 9 0.60 -0.50 20.55
N ILE A 10 0.18 -0.84 19.32
CA ILE A 10 -0.83 -0.09 18.59
C ILE A 10 -2.24 -0.30 19.18
N ILE A 11 -2.56 -1.52 19.59
CA ILE A 11 -3.84 -1.84 20.26
C ILE A 11 -3.93 -1.12 21.61
N ASP A 12 -2.85 -1.14 22.40
CA ASP A 12 -2.77 -0.46 23.69
C ASP A 12 -2.94 1.05 23.54
N PHE A 13 -2.30 1.63 22.52
CA PHE A 13 -2.51 3.04 22.17
C PHE A 13 -3.97 3.35 21.81
N ALA A 14 -4.59 2.55 20.93
CA ALA A 14 -5.98 2.74 20.53
C ALA A 14 -6.96 2.60 21.70
N ASN A 15 -6.69 1.71 22.64
CA ASN A 15 -7.51 1.52 23.83
C ASN A 15 -7.39 2.68 24.83
N ARG A 16 -6.16 3.21 25.04
CA ARG A 16 -5.91 4.33 25.96
C ARG A 16 -6.44 5.68 25.47
N GLU A 17 -6.53 5.87 24.16
CA GLU A 17 -6.95 7.14 23.57
C GLU A 17 -8.48 7.23 23.44
N ASP A 18 -9.08 8.14 24.22
CA ASP A 18 -10.54 8.34 24.27
C ASP A 18 -11.16 8.73 22.93
N PHE A 19 -10.44 9.51 22.12
CA PHE A 19 -10.94 9.96 20.82
C PHE A 19 -10.85 8.89 19.73
N ILE A 20 -10.17 7.75 19.97
CA ILE A 20 -10.07 6.65 19.01
C ILE A 20 -11.24 5.71 19.25
N GLN A 21 -12.09 5.52 18.23
CA GLN A 21 -13.27 4.65 18.31
C GLN A 21 -13.07 3.33 17.58
N SER A 22 -12.17 3.29 16.59
CA SER A 22 -11.89 2.07 15.85
C SER A 22 -10.44 1.96 15.40
N LEU A 23 -10.00 0.71 15.22
CA LEU A 23 -8.69 0.34 14.70
C LEU A 23 -8.88 -0.75 13.65
N ILE A 24 -8.39 -0.49 12.43
CA ILE A 24 -8.45 -1.40 11.29
C ILE A 24 -7.03 -1.71 10.84
N GLU A 25 -6.74 -2.99 10.58
CA GLU A 25 -5.52 -3.45 9.93
C GLU A 25 -5.82 -3.81 8.48
N THR A 26 -4.92 -3.42 7.57
CA THR A 26 -5.01 -3.74 6.13
C THR A 26 -3.66 -4.15 5.55
N GLY A 27 -3.69 -4.61 4.29
CA GLY A 27 -2.50 -4.95 3.52
C GLY A 27 -2.06 -6.41 3.68
N PRO A 28 -0.82 -6.74 3.27
CA PRO A 28 -0.38 -8.13 3.11
C PRO A 28 -0.49 -9.00 4.37
N ARG A 29 -0.48 -8.39 5.57
CA ARG A 29 -0.60 -9.11 6.85
C ARG A 29 -2.00 -9.64 7.12
N THR A 30 -3.04 -9.03 6.54
CA THR A 30 -4.42 -9.51 6.68
C THR A 30 -4.83 -10.45 5.54
N ASP A 31 -4.02 -10.52 4.48
CA ASP A 31 -4.26 -11.41 3.36
C ASP A 31 -3.99 -12.87 3.75
N PRO A 32 -4.98 -13.79 3.67
CA PRO A 32 -4.79 -15.19 4.00
C PRO A 32 -3.84 -15.91 3.02
N THR A 33 -3.68 -15.41 1.79
CA THR A 33 -2.86 -16.00 0.73
C THR A 33 -1.37 -15.66 0.83
N VAL A 34 -1.03 -14.55 1.49
CA VAL A 34 0.37 -14.12 1.67
C VAL A 34 1.03 -14.85 2.85
N GLU A 35 2.27 -15.29 2.70
CA GLU A 35 3.06 -15.83 3.82
C GLU A 35 3.39 -14.74 4.83
N LYS A 36 3.05 -14.96 6.11
CA LYS A 36 3.21 -13.97 7.17
C LYS A 36 4.64 -13.99 7.68
N THR A 37 5.47 -13.09 7.16
CA THR A 37 6.87 -12.95 7.55
C THR A 37 7.09 -11.72 8.43
N ASP A 38 8.22 -11.66 9.14
CA ASP A 38 8.55 -10.53 10.01
C ASP A 38 8.91 -9.25 9.22
N ILE A 39 9.19 -9.37 7.92
CA ILE A 39 9.55 -8.24 7.05
C ILE A 39 8.34 -7.47 6.49
N LEU A 40 7.12 -7.99 6.66
CA LEU A 40 5.93 -7.31 6.13
C LEU A 40 5.64 -6.02 6.90
N ASP A 41 5.28 -4.97 6.18
CA ASP A 41 4.84 -3.72 6.77
C ASP A 41 3.50 -3.91 7.52
N TYR A 42 3.29 -3.09 8.56
CA TYR A 42 1.98 -2.93 9.19
C TYR A 42 1.23 -1.75 8.56
N ASN A 43 -0.07 -1.89 8.35
CA ASN A 43 -0.93 -0.77 7.97
C ASN A 43 -2.10 -0.70 8.94
N PHE A 44 -2.15 0.38 9.72
CA PHE A 44 -3.22 0.65 10.67
C PHE A 44 -3.95 1.92 10.32
N THR A 45 -5.28 1.84 10.37
CA THR A 45 -6.18 2.98 10.21
C THR A 45 -6.99 3.15 11.48
N PHE A 46 -6.89 4.33 12.09
CA PHE A 46 -7.67 4.72 13.25
C PHE A 46 -8.87 5.56 12.83
N GLY A 47 -10.05 5.18 13.30
CA GLY A 47 -11.21 6.06 13.37
C GLY A 47 -11.11 6.93 14.60
N THR A 48 -11.16 8.26 14.40
CA THR A 48 -11.19 9.20 15.51
C THR A 48 -12.23 10.30 15.37
N GLU A 49 -12.68 10.83 16.51
CA GLU A 49 -13.51 12.04 16.61
C GLU A 49 -12.67 13.33 16.56
N ASN A 50 -11.35 13.25 16.79
CA ASN A 50 -10.49 14.42 16.91
C ASN A 50 -9.17 14.24 16.16
N ILE A 51 -9.22 14.34 14.83
CA ILE A 51 -8.04 14.29 13.97
C ILE A 51 -6.98 15.33 14.36
N ALA A 52 -7.38 16.53 14.79
CA ALA A 52 -6.46 17.61 15.10
C ALA A 52 -5.46 17.25 16.21
N ARG A 53 -5.89 16.45 17.19
CA ARG A 53 -5.04 15.90 18.27
C ARG A 53 -3.82 15.14 17.73
N TYR A 54 -4.00 14.40 16.64
CA TYR A 54 -2.98 13.53 16.05
C TYR A 54 -2.14 14.21 14.96
N ARG A 55 -2.26 15.53 14.75
CA ARG A 55 -1.50 16.25 13.70
C ARG A 55 -0.01 16.39 14.02
N SER A 56 0.34 16.43 15.30
CA SER A 56 1.71 16.66 15.74
C SER A 56 2.51 15.37 15.77
N THR A 57 3.65 15.32 15.08
CA THR A 57 4.59 14.19 15.20
C THR A 57 5.15 14.05 16.60
N LYS A 58 5.25 15.16 17.34
CA LYS A 58 5.71 15.15 18.73
C LYS A 58 4.80 14.33 19.65
N PHE A 59 3.48 14.35 19.41
CA PHE A 59 2.54 13.54 20.18
C PHE A 59 2.89 12.05 20.10
N PHE A 60 3.20 11.54 18.91
CA PHE A 60 3.60 10.13 18.75
C PHE A 60 4.96 9.83 19.36
N MET A 61 5.91 10.77 19.30
CA MET A 61 7.20 10.57 19.96
C MET A 61 7.07 10.59 21.50
N ASP A 62 6.17 11.39 22.05
CA ASP A 62 5.97 11.46 23.51
C ASP A 62 5.17 10.23 24.01
N GLU A 63 4.19 9.74 23.24
CA GLU A 63 3.33 8.60 23.62
C GLU A 63 3.91 7.21 23.28
N LEU A 64 4.75 7.13 22.24
CA LEU A 64 5.23 5.86 21.66
C LEU A 64 6.74 5.88 21.33
N GLY A 65 7.44 6.98 21.60
CA GLY A 65 8.77 7.25 21.03
C GLY A 65 9.92 6.40 21.54
N ASP A 66 9.75 5.66 22.64
CA ASP A 66 10.78 4.72 23.09
C ASP A 66 10.95 3.54 22.11
N GLU A 67 9.93 3.22 21.32
CA GLU A 67 9.97 2.14 20.34
C GLU A 67 10.20 2.65 18.90
N PHE A 68 9.98 3.94 18.65
CA PHE A 68 10.04 4.54 17.31
C PHE A 68 11.40 5.16 17.02
N LEU A 69 12.03 4.72 15.94
CA LEU A 69 13.26 5.29 15.40
C LEU A 69 12.98 6.53 14.54
N LEU A 70 11.89 6.51 13.75
CA LEU A 70 11.51 7.57 12.83
C LEU A 70 9.99 7.70 12.78
N VAL A 71 9.49 8.94 12.77
CA VAL A 71 8.09 9.26 12.47
C VAL A 71 8.05 10.36 11.41
N GLN A 72 7.50 10.05 10.25
CA GLN A 72 7.41 10.98 9.12
C GLN A 72 5.96 11.13 8.67
N LYS A 73 5.46 12.37 8.69
CA LYS A 73 4.16 12.69 8.07
C LYS A 73 4.23 12.51 6.56
N ARG A 74 3.25 11.84 5.97
CA ARG A 74 3.11 11.65 4.53
C ARG A 74 1.79 12.21 4.02
N LYS A 75 1.77 12.59 2.74
CA LYS A 75 0.51 12.78 2.03
C LYS A 75 -0.04 11.40 1.65
N VAL A 76 -1.33 11.21 1.86
CA VAL A 76 -2.07 10.07 1.32
C VAL A 76 -3.22 10.64 0.50
N ASN A 77 -3.44 10.06 -0.66
CA ASN A 77 -4.59 10.36 -1.49
C ASN A 77 -5.54 9.17 -1.43
N LEU A 78 -6.73 9.37 -0.86
CA LEU A 78 -7.81 8.38 -0.81
C LEU A 78 -8.92 8.68 -1.82
N SER A 79 -8.66 9.52 -2.84
CA SER A 79 -9.63 9.87 -3.89
C SER A 79 -10.17 8.67 -4.68
N TYR A 80 -9.43 7.56 -4.71
CA TYR A 80 -9.88 6.31 -5.34
C TYR A 80 -10.93 5.56 -4.52
N ILE A 81 -11.09 5.90 -3.23
CA ILE A 81 -12.12 5.37 -2.34
C ILE A 81 -13.34 6.27 -2.46
N ASP A 82 -13.18 7.52 -2.05
CA ASP A 82 -14.20 8.56 -2.14
C ASP A 82 -13.52 9.93 -2.09
N ASN A 83 -13.88 10.81 -3.02
CA ASN A 83 -13.39 12.19 -3.08
C ASN A 83 -13.89 13.06 -1.91
N THR A 84 -14.86 12.59 -1.14
CA THR A 84 -15.36 13.27 0.06
C THR A 84 -14.57 12.94 1.32
N ILE A 85 -13.75 11.88 1.32
CA ILE A 85 -12.84 11.54 2.43
C ILE A 85 -11.72 12.59 2.47
N ASN A 86 -11.95 13.59 3.31
CA ASN A 86 -11.05 14.71 3.53
C ASN A 86 -10.41 14.65 4.93
N ASP A 87 -9.40 15.50 5.15
CA ASP A 87 -8.70 15.66 6.43
C ASP A 87 -8.01 14.38 6.99
N VAL A 88 -7.61 13.48 6.11
CA VAL A 88 -6.84 12.28 6.50
C VAL A 88 -5.41 12.67 6.90
N LEU A 89 -4.95 12.15 8.04
CA LEU A 89 -3.56 12.20 8.41
C LEU A 89 -2.91 10.85 8.19
N SER A 90 -1.68 10.87 7.67
CA SER A 90 -0.92 9.64 7.54
C SER A 90 0.53 9.84 7.92
N TYR A 91 1.09 8.81 8.54
CA TYR A 91 2.45 8.74 9.01
C TYR A 91 3.08 7.42 8.55
N VAL A 92 4.37 7.47 8.21
CA VAL A 92 5.22 6.29 8.23
C VAL A 92 6.02 6.35 9.51
N VAL A 93 6.02 5.24 10.24
CA VAL A 93 6.82 5.01 11.43
C VAL A 93 7.78 3.87 11.16
N ILE A 94 9.03 4.01 11.59
CA ILE A 94 10.01 2.93 11.61
C ILE A 94 10.36 2.67 13.08
N THR A 95 10.25 1.43 13.53
CA THR A 95 10.63 1.04 14.90
C THR A 95 12.15 0.87 15.02
N LYS A 96 12.66 0.77 16.26
CA LYS A 96 14.08 0.44 16.51
C LYS A 96 14.50 -0.91 15.94
N ASP A 97 13.55 -1.84 15.80
CA ASP A 97 13.74 -3.15 15.18
C ASP A 97 13.56 -3.12 13.65
N ILE A 98 13.54 -1.92 13.04
CA ILE A 98 13.44 -1.70 11.58
C ILE A 98 12.11 -2.21 10.98
N VAL A 99 11.07 -2.31 11.81
CA VAL A 99 9.71 -2.60 11.33
C VAL A 99 9.07 -1.31 10.85
N ARG A 100 8.54 -1.32 9.63
CA ARG A 100 7.77 -0.20 9.09
C ARG A 100 6.28 -0.36 9.41
N ILE A 101 5.69 0.74 9.87
CA ILE A 101 4.28 0.86 10.21
C ILE A 101 3.72 2.09 9.48
N ASN A 102 2.70 1.90 8.65
CA ASN A 102 1.92 2.98 8.08
C ASN A 102 0.71 3.23 8.99
N LEU A 103 0.61 4.43 9.55
CA LEU A 103 -0.51 4.86 10.37
C LEU A 103 -1.37 5.84 9.58
N THR A 104 -2.69 5.67 9.64
CA THR A 104 -3.67 6.58 9.04
C THR A 104 -4.70 6.96 10.09
N PHE A 105 -5.05 8.24 10.18
CA PHE A 105 -6.12 8.75 11.05
C PHE A 105 -7.16 9.41 10.17
N MET A 106 -8.43 9.05 10.37
CA MET A 106 -9.57 9.65 9.68
C MET A 106 -10.76 9.79 10.61
N GLN A 107 -11.76 10.57 10.18
CA GLN A 107 -12.96 10.79 10.96
C GLN A 107 -13.75 9.48 11.04
N ASN A 108 -14.39 9.22 12.17
CA ASN A 108 -15.19 7.99 12.37
C ASN A 108 -16.21 7.75 11.25
N PHE A 109 -16.89 8.80 10.79
CA PHE A 109 -17.89 8.69 9.73
C PHE A 109 -17.33 8.23 8.37
N ASN A 110 -16.01 8.33 8.15
CA ASN A 110 -15.35 7.86 6.93
C ASN A 110 -14.95 6.38 7.00
N ILE A 111 -14.97 5.77 8.20
CA ILE A 111 -14.43 4.42 8.40
C ILE A 111 -15.24 3.36 7.67
N GLN A 112 -16.57 3.46 7.68
CA GLN A 112 -17.42 2.50 6.99
C GLN A 112 -17.10 2.48 5.48
N GLU A 113 -17.04 3.66 4.84
CA GLU A 113 -16.74 3.74 3.41
C GLU A 113 -15.31 3.29 3.09
N TYR A 114 -14.36 3.57 4.00
CA TYR A 114 -13.00 3.05 3.89
C TYR A 114 -12.97 1.51 3.87
N VAL A 115 -13.63 0.83 4.82
CA VAL A 115 -13.60 -0.64 4.90
C VAL A 115 -14.38 -1.31 3.76
N ASN A 116 -15.46 -0.68 3.26
CA ASN A 116 -16.19 -1.14 2.06
C ASN A 116 -15.26 -1.27 0.83
N ASN A 117 -14.20 -0.48 0.79
CA ASN A 117 -13.28 -0.41 -0.34
C ASN A 117 -11.96 -1.14 -0.13
N MET A 118 -11.67 -1.56 1.10
CA MET A 118 -10.46 -2.27 1.47
C MET A 118 -10.70 -3.77 1.50
N SER A 119 -10.16 -4.47 0.50
CA SER A 119 -10.20 -5.93 0.53
C SER A 119 -9.46 -6.47 1.75
N MET A 120 -10.08 -7.46 2.39
CA MET A 120 -9.48 -8.15 3.55
C MET A 120 -9.10 -7.20 4.69
N ALA A 121 -9.82 -6.09 4.85
CA ALA A 121 -9.68 -5.26 6.04
C ALA A 121 -10.04 -6.08 7.29
N LYS A 122 -9.23 -5.97 8.33
CA LYS A 122 -9.48 -6.60 9.63
C LYS A 122 -9.77 -5.54 10.66
N VAL A 123 -11.01 -5.50 11.16
CA VAL A 123 -11.39 -4.66 12.30
C VAL A 123 -10.81 -5.28 13.57
N ILE A 124 -9.94 -4.56 14.27
CA ILE A 124 -9.30 -4.98 15.53
C ILE A 124 -10.05 -4.40 16.72
N ILE A 125 -10.42 -3.13 16.65
CA ILE A 125 -11.22 -2.43 17.68
C ILE A 125 -12.39 -1.75 16.98
N ASP A 126 -13.57 -1.91 17.54
CA ASP A 126 -14.77 -1.13 17.26
C ASP A 126 -15.50 -0.89 18.58
N LYS A 127 -15.30 0.29 19.19
CA LYS A 127 -15.79 0.57 20.55
C LYS A 127 -17.32 0.77 20.60
N ASN A 128 -17.96 1.04 19.46
CA ASN A 128 -19.38 1.38 19.38
C ASN A 128 -20.19 0.42 18.51
N ASP A 129 -19.59 -0.70 18.08
CA ASP A 129 -20.17 -1.65 17.12
C ASP A 129 -20.75 -0.94 15.87
N ALA A 130 -20.04 0.08 15.39
CA ALA A 130 -20.50 0.97 14.32
C ALA A 130 -20.09 0.48 12.91
N ILE A 131 -19.18 -0.48 12.82
CA ILE A 131 -18.64 -0.98 11.56
C ILE A 131 -19.38 -2.25 11.15
N ASP A 132 -20.10 -2.19 10.03
CA ASP A 132 -20.65 -3.38 9.39
C ASP A 132 -19.54 -4.14 8.67
N VAL A 133 -19.01 -5.19 9.31
CA VAL A 133 -17.95 -6.04 8.76
C VAL A 133 -18.42 -6.88 7.56
N SER A 134 -19.73 -7.02 7.33
CA SER A 134 -20.26 -7.82 6.22
C SER A 134 -20.06 -7.16 4.86
N THR A 135 -19.77 -5.85 4.84
CA THR A 135 -19.50 -5.09 3.61
C THR A 135 -18.04 -5.19 3.16
N ILE A 136 -17.16 -5.77 3.97
CA ILE A 136 -15.73 -5.86 3.66
C ILE A 136 -15.54 -6.82 2.47
N PRO A 137 -14.91 -6.38 1.36
CA PRO A 137 -14.70 -7.24 0.21
C PRO A 137 -13.80 -8.44 0.54
N VAL A 138 -14.27 -9.64 0.21
CA VAL A 138 -13.57 -10.91 0.48
C VAL A 138 -12.33 -11.08 -0.41
N ASN A 139 -12.32 -10.50 -1.61
CA ASN A 139 -11.21 -10.57 -2.56
C ASN A 139 -11.33 -9.46 -3.61
N LYS A 140 -10.64 -8.33 -3.45
CA LYS A 140 -10.26 -7.52 -4.63
C LYS A 140 -8.94 -8.10 -5.12
N VAL A 141 -9.01 -9.16 -5.91
CA VAL A 141 -7.84 -9.63 -6.66
C VAL A 141 -7.42 -8.46 -7.54
N TYR A 142 -6.16 -8.01 -7.45
CA TYR A 142 -5.67 -6.95 -8.30
C TYR A 142 -5.41 -7.55 -9.70
N ILE A 143 -6.50 -7.77 -10.43
CA ILE A 143 -6.46 -8.37 -11.75
C ILE A 143 -5.90 -7.33 -12.71
N TYR A 144 -4.75 -7.62 -13.31
CA TYR A 144 -4.23 -6.78 -14.38
C TYR A 144 -5.22 -6.82 -15.56
N PRO A 145 -5.72 -5.68 -16.03
CA PRO A 145 -6.74 -5.66 -17.06
C PRO A 145 -6.19 -6.22 -18.37
N LYS A 146 -7.05 -6.92 -19.12
CA LYS A 146 -6.72 -7.34 -20.47
C LYS A 146 -6.50 -6.10 -21.35
N PRO A 147 -5.35 -5.97 -22.05
CA PRO A 147 -5.07 -4.81 -22.88
C PRO A 147 -6.00 -4.75 -24.08
N SER A 148 -6.34 -3.53 -24.50
CA SER A 148 -6.81 -3.32 -25.86
C SER A 148 -5.66 -3.50 -26.86
N LYS A 149 -6.00 -3.57 -28.15
CA LYS A 149 -5.00 -3.58 -29.22
C LYS A 149 -4.11 -2.33 -29.17
N ASP A 150 -4.69 -1.18 -28.82
CA ASP A 150 -3.98 0.09 -28.79
C ASP A 150 -3.04 0.18 -27.58
N ASP A 151 -3.45 -0.35 -26.42
CA ASP A 151 -2.58 -0.45 -25.23
C ASP A 151 -1.35 -1.33 -25.52
N TYR A 152 -1.58 -2.49 -26.14
CA TYR A 152 -0.51 -3.40 -26.56
C TYR A 152 0.47 -2.73 -27.53
N LEU A 153 -0.04 -2.08 -28.58
CA LEU A 153 0.80 -1.40 -29.56
C LEU A 153 1.57 -0.24 -28.95
N THR A 154 0.95 0.54 -28.07
CA THR A 154 1.58 1.65 -27.36
C THR A 154 2.71 1.15 -26.48
N CYS A 155 2.46 0.09 -25.70
CA CYS A 155 3.47 -0.54 -24.83
C CYS A 155 4.70 -1.00 -25.64
N CYS A 156 4.49 -1.71 -26.75
CA CYS A 156 5.55 -2.13 -27.67
C CYS A 156 6.34 -0.94 -28.25
N ASN A 157 5.64 0.05 -28.79
CA ASN A 157 6.28 1.18 -29.47
C ASN A 157 7.13 1.99 -28.50
N GLU A 158 6.59 2.31 -27.32
CA GLU A 158 7.33 3.05 -26.31
C GLU A 158 8.55 2.28 -25.80
N PHE A 159 8.43 0.96 -25.61
CA PHE A 159 9.58 0.13 -25.24
C PHE A 159 10.74 0.29 -26.24
N PHE A 160 10.46 0.15 -27.54
CA PHE A 160 11.51 0.25 -28.57
C PHE A 160 12.09 1.67 -28.70
N VAL A 161 11.26 2.71 -28.55
CA VAL A 161 11.75 4.10 -28.51
C VAL A 161 12.72 4.29 -27.35
N ASN A 162 12.36 3.81 -26.16
CA ASN A 162 13.19 3.96 -24.96
C ASN A 162 14.48 3.15 -25.06
N VAL A 163 14.44 1.94 -25.60
CA VAL A 163 15.64 1.12 -25.86
C VAL A 163 16.60 1.79 -26.84
N LEU A 164 16.09 2.46 -27.88
CA LEU A 164 16.92 3.22 -28.81
C LEU A 164 17.65 4.37 -28.09
N ASP A 165 16.96 5.09 -27.22
CA ASP A 165 17.56 6.19 -26.46
C ASP A 165 18.58 5.72 -25.42
N ILE A 166 18.32 4.58 -24.78
CA ILE A 166 19.32 3.88 -23.95
C ILE A 166 20.58 3.59 -24.77
N GLY A 167 20.42 2.99 -25.95
CA GLY A 167 21.53 2.68 -26.86
C GLY A 167 22.33 3.92 -27.28
N LYS A 168 21.66 5.00 -27.65
CA LYS A 168 22.30 6.30 -27.95
C LYS A 168 23.06 6.85 -26.74
N GLY A 169 22.47 6.75 -25.55
CA GLY A 169 23.08 7.17 -24.30
C GLY A 169 24.39 6.44 -24.04
N LEU A 170 24.38 5.11 -24.13
CA LEU A 170 25.57 4.27 -23.97
C LEU A 170 26.64 4.58 -25.03
N TYR A 171 26.25 4.72 -26.30
CA TYR A 171 27.16 5.07 -27.39
C TYR A 171 27.87 6.42 -27.17
N GLN A 172 27.17 7.38 -26.56
CA GLN A 172 27.72 8.70 -26.23
C GLN A 172 28.49 8.76 -24.90
N GLY A 173 28.70 7.62 -24.22
CA GLY A 173 29.33 7.57 -22.90
C GLY A 173 28.46 8.16 -21.77
N LYS A 174 27.16 8.35 -22.01
CA LYS A 174 26.18 8.90 -21.05
C LYS A 174 25.52 7.78 -20.24
N THR A 175 26.32 7.03 -19.48
CA THR A 175 25.86 5.84 -18.76
C THR A 175 24.71 6.14 -17.78
N LEU A 176 24.79 7.22 -17.00
CA LEU A 176 23.72 7.59 -16.05
C LEU A 176 22.40 7.91 -16.76
N TYR A 177 22.45 8.58 -17.91
CA TYR A 177 21.26 8.84 -18.72
C TYR A 177 20.61 7.54 -19.21
N ALA A 178 21.42 6.60 -19.70
CA ALA A 178 20.94 5.31 -20.16
C ALA A 178 20.32 4.49 -19.02
N ILE A 179 20.93 4.50 -17.83
CA ILE A 179 20.41 3.84 -16.64
C ILE A 179 19.05 4.45 -16.23
N ASN A 180 18.94 5.77 -16.20
CA ASN A 180 17.69 6.44 -15.84
C ASN A 180 16.59 6.14 -16.86
N LYS A 181 16.89 6.22 -18.17
CA LYS A 181 15.94 5.83 -19.22
C LYS A 181 15.48 4.38 -19.11
N TYR A 182 16.35 3.47 -18.68
CA TYR A 182 15.96 2.08 -18.41
C TYR A 182 14.98 1.98 -17.25
N TYR A 183 15.34 2.49 -16.07
CA TYR A 183 14.52 2.30 -14.87
C TYR A 183 13.22 3.10 -14.88
N GLU A 184 13.23 4.31 -15.45
CA GLU A 184 12.07 5.21 -15.43
C GLU A 184 11.07 4.92 -16.56
N GLU A 185 11.52 4.30 -17.66
CA GLU A 185 10.68 4.20 -18.87
C GLU A 185 10.68 2.80 -19.48
N ALA A 186 11.83 2.29 -19.96
CA ALA A 186 11.86 1.02 -20.68
C ALA A 186 11.43 -0.17 -19.81
N LYS A 187 11.88 -0.21 -18.55
CA LYS A 187 11.55 -1.27 -17.60
C LYS A 187 10.04 -1.32 -17.33
N ASN A 188 9.37 -0.17 -17.20
CA ASN A 188 7.93 -0.13 -16.95
C ASN A 188 7.13 -0.78 -18.08
N ARG A 189 7.51 -0.53 -19.34
CA ARG A 189 6.87 -1.19 -20.50
C ARG A 189 7.20 -2.68 -20.59
N LEU A 190 8.40 -3.08 -20.19
CA LEU A 190 8.75 -4.50 -20.10
C LEU A 190 7.93 -5.23 -19.03
N ASP A 191 7.76 -4.64 -17.85
CA ASP A 191 6.97 -5.23 -16.78
C ASP A 191 5.47 -5.29 -17.16
N GLU A 192 4.94 -4.25 -17.80
CA GLU A 192 3.57 -4.25 -18.35
C GLU A 192 3.38 -5.37 -19.40
N MET A 193 4.29 -5.51 -20.36
CA MET A 193 4.24 -6.58 -21.35
C MET A 193 4.33 -7.98 -20.71
N THR A 194 5.14 -8.11 -19.66
CA THR A 194 5.25 -9.35 -18.87
C THR A 194 3.93 -9.65 -18.15
N SER A 195 3.25 -8.63 -17.63
CA SER A 195 1.92 -8.76 -17.05
C SER A 195 0.88 -9.21 -18.10
N TYR A 196 0.96 -8.70 -19.32
CA TYR A 196 0.12 -9.17 -20.43
C TYR A 196 0.40 -10.63 -20.79
N PHE A 197 1.66 -11.05 -20.81
CA PHE A 197 2.04 -12.43 -21.06
C PHE A 197 1.49 -13.40 -19.99
N ILE A 198 1.68 -13.06 -18.71
CA ILE A 198 1.11 -13.83 -17.59
C ILE A 198 -0.42 -13.82 -17.68
N GLY A 199 -1.02 -12.65 -17.89
CA GLY A 199 -2.46 -12.51 -18.04
C GLY A 199 -3.03 -13.41 -19.14
N CYS A 200 -2.41 -13.43 -20.34
CA CYS A 200 -2.81 -14.34 -21.41
C CYS A 200 -2.68 -15.82 -21.04
N THR A 201 -1.66 -16.19 -20.26
CA THR A 201 -1.40 -17.57 -19.84
C THR A 201 -2.43 -18.06 -18.81
N TYR A 202 -2.92 -17.15 -17.96
CA TYR A 202 -3.84 -17.45 -16.86
C TYR A 202 -5.21 -16.77 -17.00
N ASP A 203 -5.66 -16.54 -18.24
CA ASP A 203 -6.97 -15.96 -18.59
C ASP A 203 -7.31 -14.64 -17.89
N PHE A 204 -6.31 -13.85 -17.51
CA PHE A 204 -6.42 -12.60 -16.75
C PHE A 204 -7.21 -12.81 -15.44
N ARG A 205 -6.93 -13.91 -14.73
CA ARG A 205 -7.55 -14.28 -13.45
C ARG A 205 -6.57 -14.33 -12.29
N VAL A 206 -5.36 -13.84 -12.49
CA VAL A 206 -4.27 -13.88 -11.52
C VAL A 206 -3.83 -12.48 -11.14
N ASP A 207 -3.35 -12.34 -9.91
CA ASP A 207 -2.79 -11.10 -9.38
C ASP A 207 -1.29 -11.10 -9.57
N VAL A 208 -0.79 -10.23 -10.44
CA VAL A 208 0.64 -10.05 -10.69
C VAL A 208 1.31 -9.12 -9.67
N GLY A 209 0.55 -8.51 -8.77
CA GLY A 209 1.00 -7.54 -7.80
C GLY A 209 0.95 -6.11 -8.34
N SER A 210 0.80 -5.14 -7.43
CA SER A 210 0.75 -3.71 -7.77
C SER A 210 2.07 -3.15 -8.30
N ASN A 211 3.19 -3.83 -7.99
CA ASN A 211 4.55 -3.56 -8.43
C ASN A 211 5.19 -4.82 -9.02
N TYR A 212 4.38 -5.71 -9.58
CA TYR A 212 4.84 -6.94 -10.24
C TYR A 212 5.52 -7.95 -9.32
N GLU A 213 5.30 -7.83 -8.01
CA GLU A 213 5.93 -8.66 -6.96
C GLU A 213 5.62 -10.16 -7.11
N ASN A 214 4.51 -10.51 -7.79
CA ASN A 214 4.08 -11.90 -7.95
C ASN A 214 4.54 -12.54 -9.26
N PHE A 215 5.32 -11.86 -10.11
CA PHE A 215 5.80 -12.45 -11.38
C PHE A 215 6.48 -13.80 -11.21
N LYS A 216 7.28 -13.96 -10.14
CA LYS A 216 7.98 -15.21 -9.83
C LYS A 216 7.04 -16.40 -9.58
N LEU A 217 5.77 -16.15 -9.25
CA LEU A 217 4.78 -17.23 -9.08
C LEU A 217 4.30 -17.80 -10.44
N TYR A 218 4.52 -17.06 -11.52
CA TYR A 218 3.95 -17.36 -12.84
C TYR A 218 4.99 -17.53 -13.95
N LEU A 219 6.25 -17.16 -13.68
CA LEU A 219 7.38 -17.24 -14.61
C LEU A 219 8.43 -18.22 -14.04
N ASP A 220 8.95 -19.08 -14.92
CA ASP A 220 10.02 -20.03 -14.62
C ASP A 220 11.42 -19.37 -14.63
#